data_AF-A0A0D1YMN9-F1
#
_entry.id   AF-A0A0D1YMN9-F1
#
_cell.length_a   1.000
_cell.length_b   1.000
_cell.length_c   1.000
_cell.angle_alpha   90.00
_cell.angle_beta   90.00
_cell.angle_gamma   90.00
#
_symmetry.space_group_name_H-M   'P 1'
#
loop_
_entity.id
_entity.type
_entity.pdbx_description
1 polymer ?
#
loop_
_entity_poly.entity_id
_entity_poly.type
_entity_poly.pdbx_seq_one_letter_code
_entity_poly.pdbx_strand_id
1 'polypeptide(L)'
;MFTTSITTVDTKPIDPEEFKRIHSQHDPRPERPKNAADYEKLQTKQRAQVILDHYQLLMHYAIANDKSIPQTRVYFQKVALGIATEPIIKNWFSDGL
;
A
#
# COMPACT_ATOMS: atom_id res chain seq x y z
N MET A 1 -6.23 27.88 42.24
CA MET A 1 -6.95 26.62 42.51
C MET A 1 -7.68 26.25 41.22
N PHE A 2 -7.28 25.18 40.54
CA PHE A 2 -7.89 24.75 39.28
C PHE A 2 -8.77 23.54 39.54
N THR A 3 -10.06 23.63 39.20
CA THR A 3 -11.02 22.53 39.29
C THR A 3 -11.10 21.81 37.96
N THR A 4 -10.64 20.56 37.93
CA THR A 4 -10.77 19.68 36.76
C THR A 4 -12.09 18.94 36.85
N SER A 5 -13.01 19.21 35.92
CA SER A 5 -14.26 18.45 35.77
C SER A 5 -14.00 17.19 34.96
N ILE A 6 -14.23 16.02 35.56
CA ILE A 6 -14.13 14.73 34.87
C ILE A 6 -15.48 14.45 34.22
N THR A 7 -15.58 14.62 32.91
CA THR A 7 -16.78 14.27 32.15
C THR A 7 -16.82 12.76 31.92
N THR A 8 -17.74 12.06 32.58
CA THR A 8 -18.02 10.64 32.32
C THR A 8 -18.68 10.51 30.95
N VAL A 9 -18.03 9.79 30.03
CA VAL A 9 -18.59 9.43 28.73
C VAL A 9 -19.63 8.34 28.96
N ASP A 10 -20.90 8.65 28.67
CA ASP A 10 -22.03 7.75 28.79
C ASP A 10 -21.96 6.68 27.69
N THR A 11 -21.33 5.54 27.99
CA THR A 11 -21.25 4.40 27.07
C THR A 11 -22.55 3.62 27.13
N LYS A 12 -23.54 4.04 26.34
CA LYS A 12 -24.74 3.25 26.10
C LYS A 12 -24.33 1.91 25.46
N PRO A 13 -24.72 0.76 26.03
CA PRO A 13 -24.41 -0.53 25.42
C PRO A 13 -25.14 -0.62 24.09
N ILE A 14 -24.36 -0.74 23.01
CA ILE A 14 -24.88 -0.95 21.65
C ILE A 14 -25.53 -2.33 21.59
N ASP A 15 -26.77 -2.38 21.09
CA ASP A 15 -27.47 -3.63 20.81
C ASP A 15 -26.66 -4.45 19.78
N PRO A 16 -26.42 -5.76 20.01
CA PRO A 16 -25.76 -6.64 19.05
C PRO A 16 -26.30 -6.54 17.61
N GLU A 17 -27.59 -6.28 17.42
CA GLU A 17 -28.19 -6.09 16.09
C GLU A 17 -27.86 -4.72 15.48
N GLU A 18 -27.73 -3.69 16.30
CA GLU A 18 -27.30 -2.35 15.87
C GLU A 18 -25.81 -2.36 15.47
N PHE A 19 -24.96 -3.09 16.21
CA PHE A 19 -23.56 -3.33 15.84
C PHE A 19 -23.42 -3.99 14.47
N LYS A 20 -24.20 -5.05 14.20
CA LYS A 20 -24.19 -5.74 12.90
C LYS A 20 -24.63 -4.82 11.77
N ARG A 21 -25.66 -3.99 11.97
CA ARG A 21 -26.14 -3.05 10.95
C ARG A 21 -25.08 -2.03 10.58
N ILE A 22 -24.41 -1.44 11.58
CA ILE A 22 -23.34 -0.45 11.37
C ILE A 22 -22.16 -1.08 10.60
N HIS A 23 -21.80 -2.32 10.90
CA HIS A 23 -20.68 -3.03 10.24
C HIS A 23 -21.06 -3.77 8.94
N SER A 24 -22.35 -3.86 8.60
CA SER A 24 -22.86 -4.47 7.35
C SER A 24 -22.91 -3.50 6.17
N GLN A 25 -22.78 -2.18 6.44
CA GLN A 25 -22.52 -1.23 5.38
C GLN A 25 -21.14 -1.54 4.83
N HIS A 26 -21.17 -2.10 3.62
CA HIS A 26 -20.05 -2.51 2.78
C HIS A 26 -18.93 -1.48 2.78
N ASP A 27 -18.05 -1.59 3.77
CA ASP A 27 -16.72 -1.03 3.78
C ASP A 27 -16.08 -1.59 2.49
N PRO A 28 -15.70 -0.78 1.50
CA PRO A 28 -15.06 -1.25 0.28
C PRO A 28 -13.62 -1.63 0.63
N ARG A 29 -13.49 -2.64 1.49
CA ARG A 29 -12.22 -3.24 1.81
C ARG A 29 -11.72 -3.84 0.51
N PRO A 30 -10.51 -3.48 0.07
CA PRO A 30 -9.95 -4.05 -1.13
C PRO A 30 -10.04 -5.57 -1.01
N GLU A 31 -10.67 -6.21 -2.01
CA GLU A 31 -10.82 -7.67 -2.03
C GLU A 31 -9.45 -8.28 -1.78
N ARG A 32 -9.33 -9.07 -0.71
CA ARG A 32 -8.10 -9.80 -0.45
C ARG A 32 -7.86 -10.71 -1.65
N PRO A 33 -6.66 -10.70 -2.24
CA PRO A 33 -6.35 -11.55 -3.38
C PRO A 33 -6.61 -13.02 -3.03
N LYS A 34 -7.28 -13.72 -3.95
CA LYS A 34 -7.85 -15.05 -3.71
C LYS A 34 -6.83 -16.17 -3.92
N ASN A 35 -5.68 -15.87 -4.52
CA ASN A 35 -4.58 -16.80 -4.77
C ASN A 35 -3.22 -16.09 -4.60
N ALA A 36 -2.15 -16.88 -4.52
CA ALA A 36 -0.79 -16.37 -4.32
C ALA A 36 -0.32 -15.48 -5.49
N ALA A 37 -0.64 -15.84 -6.74
CA ALA A 37 -0.20 -15.09 -7.92
C ALA A 37 -0.81 -13.67 -7.98
N ASP A 38 -2.06 -13.52 -7.56
CA ASP A 38 -2.74 -12.22 -7.49
C ASP A 38 -2.22 -11.40 -6.32
N TYR A 39 -1.80 -12.06 -5.24
CA TYR A 39 -1.12 -11.40 -4.11
C TYR A 39 0.23 -10.83 -4.54
N GLU A 40 1.05 -11.61 -5.25
CA GLU A 40 2.34 -11.17 -5.77
C GLU A 40 2.19 -9.97 -6.69
N LYS A 41 1.27 -10.04 -7.68
CA LYS A 41 0.98 -8.91 -8.58
C LYS A 41 0.57 -7.65 -7.83
N LEU A 42 -0.29 -7.79 -6.82
CA LEU A 42 -0.72 -6.65 -6.00
C LEU A 42 0.46 -6.06 -5.23
N GLN A 43 1.31 -6.91 -4.64
CA GLN A 43 2.50 -6.49 -3.91
C GLN A 43 3.51 -5.80 -4.83
N THR A 44 3.72 -6.28 -6.05
CA THR A 44 4.59 -5.64 -7.05
C THR A 44 4.12 -4.23 -7.38
N LYS A 45 2.83 -4.05 -7.64
CA LYS A 45 2.24 -2.73 -7.92
C LYS A 45 2.41 -1.78 -6.73
N GLN A 46 2.10 -2.24 -5.53
CA GLN A 46 2.21 -1.43 -4.31
C GLN A 46 3.66 -1.02 -4.02
N ARG A 47 4.61 -1.93 -4.14
CA ARG A 47 6.04 -1.62 -3.97
C ARG A 47 6.53 -0.61 -5.00
N ALA A 48 6.15 -0.77 -6.26
CA ALA A 48 6.48 0.19 -7.31
C ALA A 48 5.95 1.59 -6.97
N GLN A 49 4.73 1.69 -6.44
CA GLN A 49 4.17 2.96 -5.98
C GLN A 49 5.00 3.58 -4.85
N VAL A 50 5.36 2.79 -3.83
CA VAL A 50 6.23 3.26 -2.74
C VAL A 50 7.56 3.81 -3.27
N ILE A 51 8.16 3.15 -4.26
CA ILE A 51 9.42 3.63 -4.86
C ILE A 51 9.21 4.96 -5.61
N LEU A 52 8.09 5.13 -6.31
CA LEU A 52 7.76 6.37 -7.00
C LEU A 52 7.53 7.54 -6.05
N ASP A 53 6.91 7.28 -4.89
CA ASP A 53 6.59 8.28 -3.88
C ASP A 53 7.83 8.74 -3.10
N HIS A 54 8.87 7.90 -3.04
CA HIS A 54 10.11 8.18 -2.30
C HIS A 54 11.28 8.49 -3.24
N TYR A 55 11.56 9.77 -3.46
CA TYR A 55 12.61 10.21 -4.39
C TYR A 55 14.00 9.62 -4.10
N GLN A 56 14.40 9.52 -2.83
CA GLN A 56 15.68 8.92 -2.46
C GLN A 56 15.76 7.45 -2.89
N LEU A 57 14.68 6.69 -2.66
CA LEU A 57 14.59 5.29 -3.05
C LEU A 57 14.64 5.12 -4.57
N LEU A 58 13.90 5.96 -5.31
CA LEU A 58 13.98 6.02 -6.77
C LEU A 58 15.40 6.30 -7.27
N MET A 59 16.09 7.25 -6.64
CA MET A 59 17.47 7.61 -6.97
C MET A 59 18.44 6.46 -6.66
N HIS A 60 18.28 5.76 -5.53
CA HIS A 60 19.08 4.59 -5.20
C HIS A 60 18.96 3.51 -6.28
N TYR A 61 17.75 3.22 -6.75
CA TYR A 61 17.55 2.25 -7.83
C TYR A 61 18.13 2.71 -9.17
N ALA A 62 18.04 4.01 -9.48
CA ALA A 62 18.65 4.57 -10.68
C ALA A 62 20.19 4.40 -10.67
N ILE A 63 20.84 4.76 -9.55
CA ILE A 63 22.29 4.63 -9.38
C ILE A 63 22.72 3.16 -9.43
N ALA A 64 22.04 2.28 -8.69
CA ALA A 64 22.38 0.86 -8.60
C ALA A 64 22.27 0.11 -9.95
N ASN A 65 21.53 0.65 -10.91
CA ASN A 65 21.28 0.01 -12.21
C ASN A 65 21.86 0.78 -13.40
N ASP A 66 22.68 1.80 -13.14
CA ASP A 66 23.25 2.69 -14.15
C ASP A 66 22.17 3.22 -15.12
N LYS A 67 21.06 3.69 -14.55
CA LYS A 67 19.93 4.29 -15.27
C LYS A 67 19.75 5.74 -14.86
N SER A 68 19.23 6.54 -15.78
CA SER A 68 18.80 7.90 -15.43
C SER A 68 17.52 7.85 -14.57
N ILE A 69 17.37 8.82 -13.66
CA ILE A 69 16.17 8.95 -12.82
C ILE A 69 14.87 8.95 -13.67
N PRO A 70 14.78 9.66 -14.82
CA PRO A 70 13.60 9.58 -15.68
C PRO A 70 13.31 8.18 -16.21
N GLN A 71 14.33 7.42 -16.63
CA GLN A 71 14.15 6.04 -17.12
C GLN A 71 13.63 5.13 -16.00
N THR A 72 14.22 5.21 -14.82
CA THR A 72 13.80 4.45 -13.63
C THR A 72 12.37 4.80 -13.21
N ARG A 73 12.00 6.09 -13.27
CA ARG A 73 10.63 6.54 -13.00
C ARG A 73 9.63 5.94 -13.97
N VAL A 74 9.91 6.00 -15.27
CA VAL A 74 9.04 5.44 -16.31
C VAL A 74 8.87 3.93 -16.12
N TYR A 75 9.95 3.23 -15.76
CA TYR A 75 9.88 1.82 -15.44
C TYR A 75 8.90 1.54 -14.28
N PHE A 76 9.09 2.17 -13.13
CA PHE A 76 8.21 1.93 -11.98
C PHE A 76 6.77 2.40 -12.21
N GLN A 77 6.54 3.44 -13.02
CA GLN A 77 5.19 3.84 -13.44
C GLN A 77 4.48 2.73 -14.20
N LYS A 78 5.16 2.09 -15.17
CA LYS A 78 4.58 0.97 -15.90
C LYS A 78 4.28 -0.22 -14.97
N VAL A 79 5.19 -0.50 -14.03
CA VAL A 79 4.98 -1.60 -13.08
C VAL A 79 3.83 -1.32 -12.11
N ALA A 80 3.69 -0.09 -11.60
CA ALA A 80 2.56 0.32 -10.76
C ALA A 80 1.21 0.17 -11.49
N LEU A 81 1.18 0.42 -12.80
CA LEU A 81 0.02 0.20 -13.66
C LEU A 81 -0.23 -1.30 -13.97
N GLY A 82 0.73 -2.18 -13.69
CA GLY A 82 0.66 -3.60 -14.06
C GLY A 82 0.89 -3.87 -15.55
N ILE A 83 1.54 -2.94 -16.25
CA ILE A 83 1.90 -3.11 -17.65
C ILE A 83 3.12 -4.03 -17.72
N ALA A 84 3.02 -5.12 -18.50
CA ALA A 84 4.15 -6.00 -18.76
C ALA A 84 5.35 -5.18 -19.29
N THR A 85 6.43 -5.17 -18.52
CA THR A 85 7.60 -4.33 -18.77
C THR A 85 8.85 -5.17 -18.57
N GLU A 86 9.80 -5.05 -19.48
CA GLU A 86 11.10 -5.72 -19.35
C GLU A 86 11.83 -5.27 -18.08
N PRO A 87 12.40 -6.20 -17.30
CA PRO A 87 13.07 -5.88 -16.04
C PRO A 87 14.41 -5.19 -16.31
N ILE A 88 14.39 -3.86 -16.43
CA ILE A 88 15.61 -3.04 -16.58
C ILE A 88 16.27 -2.70 -15.24
N ILE A 89 15.54 -2.87 -14.13
CA ILE A 89 16.01 -2.70 -12.75
C ILE A 89 16.15 -4.08 -12.13
N LYS A 90 17.32 -4.39 -11.57
CA LYS A 90 17.64 -5.62 -10.84
C LYS A 90 17.45 -5.42 -9.34
N ASN A 91 17.26 -6.51 -8.60
CA ASN A 91 17.28 -6.57 -7.12
C ASN A 91 16.27 -5.66 -6.39
N TRP A 92 15.19 -5.23 -7.05
CA TRP A 92 14.15 -4.38 -6.43
C TRP A 92 12.89 -5.17 -6.08
N PHE A 93 12.72 -6.33 -6.70
CA PHE A 93 11.73 -7.35 -6.40
C PHE A 93 12.50 -8.65 -6.25
N SER A 94 12.86 -9.01 -5.02
CA SER A 94 13.49 -10.30 -4.75
C SER A 94 12.44 -11.38 -5.01
N ASP A 95 12.60 -12.14 -6.09
CA ASP A 95 11.89 -13.41 -6.28
C ASP A 95 12.42 -14.40 -5.23
N GLY A 96 11.90 -14.29 -4.01
CA GLY A 96 12.14 -15.24 -2.92
C GLY A 96 13.55 -15.24 -2.32
N LEU A 97 13.57 -15.46 -1.01
CA LEU A 97 14.60 -16.27 -0.35
C LEU A 97 14.46 -17.72 -0.83
#